data_AF-A0A1C5AAI2-F1
#
_entry.id   AF-A0A1C5AAI2-F1
#
_cell.length_a   1.000
_cell.length_b   1.000
_cell.length_c   1.000
_cell.angle_alpha   90.00
_cell.angle_beta   90.00
_cell.angle_gamma   90.00
#
_symmetry.space_group_name_H-M   'P 1'
#
loop_
_entity.id
_entity.type
_entity.pdbx_description
1 polymer ?
#
loop_
_entity_poly.entity_id
_entity_poly.type
_entity_poly.pdbx_seq_one_letter_code
_entity_poly.pdbx_strand_id
1 'polypeptide(L)' 'MRTLVAVLIGLVAGFFTGLVIDQIIGVVGLLTSGDPGGFRFLPVVLAVLGAIVAVLVARRRTTPPHR' A
#
# COMPACT_ATOMS: atom_id res chain seq x y z
N MET A 1 5.34 -11.61 17.84
CA MET A 1 4.06 -11.32 17.16
C MET A 1 3.96 -9.91 16.56
N ARG A 2 4.61 -8.88 17.14
CA ARG A 2 4.55 -7.49 16.64
C ARG A 2 4.87 -7.31 15.15
N THR A 3 5.86 -8.03 14.62
CA THR A 3 6.25 -7.95 13.20
C THR A 3 5.17 -8.54 12.28
N LEU A 4 4.56 -9.66 12.67
CA LEU A 4 3.47 -10.28 11.91
C LEU A 4 2.25 -9.34 11.84
N VAL A 5 1.88 -8.73 12.97
CA VAL A 5 0.78 -7.74 13.01
C VAL A 5 1.09 -6.54 12.11
N ALA A 6 2.32 -6.03 12.14
CA ALA A 6 2.72 -4.92 11.26
C ALA A 6 2.62 -5.30 9.77
N VAL A 7 3.06 -6.51 9.40
CA VAL A 7 2.94 -7.02 8.02
C VAL A 7 1.47 -7.11 7.60
N LEU A 8 0.61 -7.70 8.44
CA LEU A 8 -0.82 -7.85 8.13
C LEU A 8 -1.51 -6.50 7.96
N ILE A 9 -1.26 -5.55 8.86
CA ILE A 9 -1.81 -4.19 8.76
C ILE A 9 -1.33 -3.51 7.47
N GLY A 10 -0.02 -3.59 7.19
CA GLY A 10 0.55 -2.98 5.99
C GLY A 10 0.02 -3.60 4.69
N LEU A 11 -0.17 -4.92 4.67
CA LEU A 11 -0.72 -5.65 3.52
C LEU A 11 -2.17 -5.24 3.25
N VAL A 12 -3.01 -5.26 4.29
CA VAL A 12 -4.44 -4.90 4.18
C VAL A 12 -4.58 -3.42 3.80
N ALA A 13 -3.91 -2.52 4.52
CA ALA A 13 -3.96 -1.09 4.23
C ALA A 13 -3.45 -0.79 2.81
N GLY A 14 -2.29 -1.33 2.43
CA GLY A 14 -1.71 -1.13 1.12
C GLY A 14 -2.60 -1.66 -0.02
N PHE A 15 -3.23 -2.82 0.18
CA PHE A 15 -4.17 -3.39 -0.80
C PHE A 15 -5.38 -2.49 -1.01
N PHE A 16 -6.05 -2.06 0.07
CA PHE A 16 -7.23 -1.18 -0.04
C PHE A 16 -6.86 0.18 -0.61
N THR A 17 -5.74 0.78 -0.20
CA THR A 17 -5.22 2.00 -0.82
C THR A 17 -4.99 1.80 -2.32
N GLY A 18 -4.41 0.67 -2.72
CA GLY A 18 -4.18 0.38 -4.13
C GLY A 18 -5.44 0.16 -4.94
N LEU A 19 -6.49 -0.44 -4.36
CA LEU A 19 -7.81 -0.51 -5.00
C LEU A 19 -8.39 0.89 -5.24
N VAL A 20 -8.32 1.77 -4.24
CA VAL A 20 -8.84 3.13 -4.37
C VAL A 20 -8.08 3.89 -5.46
N ILE A 21 -6.74 3.78 -5.50
CA ILE A 21 -5.93 4.45 -6.52
C ILE A 21 -6.21 3.88 -7.91
N ASP A 22 -6.35 2.55 -8.06
CA ASP A 22 -6.67 1.93 -9.34
C ASP A 22 -8.02 2.41 -9.89
N GLN A 23 -9.03 2.55 -9.01
CA GLN A 23 -10.33 3.13 -9.39
C GLN A 23 -10.21 4.59 -9.83
N ILE A 24 -9.43 5.40 -9.12
CA ILE A 24 -9.19 6.80 -9.50
C ILE A 24 -8.51 6.86 -10.87
N ILE A 25 -7.51 6.02 -11.12
CA ILE A 25 -6.81 5.95 -12.42
C ILE A 25 -7.78 5.51 -13.52
N GLY A 26 -8.62 4.51 -13.27
CA GLY A 26 -9.63 4.07 -14.23
C GLY A 26 -10.62 5.17 -14.62
N VAL A 27 -11.13 5.91 -13.63
CA VAL A 27 -12.02 7.06 -13.86
C VAL A 27 -11.30 8.17 -14.62
N VAL A 28 -10.09 8.54 -14.21
CA VAL A 28 -9.31 9.60 -14.88
C VAL A 28 -8.94 9.19 -16.31
N GLY A 29 -8.56 7.93 -16.53
CA GLY A 29 -8.25 7.40 -17.86
C GLY A 29 -9.47 7.44 -18.77
N LEU A 30 -10.61 6.97 -18.29
CA LEU A 30 -11.86 7.05 -19.04
C LEU A 30 -12.21 8.50 -19.45
N LEU A 31 -12.02 9.46 -18.54
CA LEU A 31 -12.35 10.87 -18.78
C LEU A 31 -11.37 11.59 -19.72
N THR A 32 -10.10 11.17 -19.76
CA THR A 32 -9.04 11.88 -20.50
C THR A 32 -8.73 11.25 -21.85
N SER A 33 -8.71 9.91 -21.92
CA SER A 33 -8.38 9.15 -23.14
C SER A 33 -9.56 8.40 -23.74
N GLY A 34 -10.74 8.37 -23.09
CA GLY A 34 -11.91 7.62 -23.56
C GLY A 34 -11.80 6.10 -23.40
N ASP A 35 -10.71 5.62 -22.79
CA ASP A 35 -10.43 4.22 -22.52
C ASP A 35 -10.10 4.09 -21.02
N PRO A 36 -10.76 3.19 -20.26
CA PRO A 36 -10.40 2.94 -18.87
C PRO A 36 -9.01 2.30 -18.80
N GLY A 37 -7.99 3.16 -18.67
CA GLY A 37 -6.65 2.73 -18.31
C GLY A 37 -6.63 2.04 -16.94
N GLY A 38 -5.69 1.13 -16.71
CA GLY A 38 -5.57 0.44 -15.43
C GLY A 38 -4.28 -0.36 -15.30
N PHE A 39 -3.70 -0.34 -14.10
CA PHE A 39 -2.55 -1.19 -13.78
C PHE A 39 -3.05 -2.44 -13.06
N ARG A 40 -3.16 -3.54 -13.80
CA ARG A 40 -3.74 -4.81 -13.32
C ARG A 40 -3.16 -5.35 -12.00
N PHE A 41 -1.94 -4.95 -11.65
CA PHE A 41 -1.23 -5.39 -10.44
C PHE A 41 -1.01 -4.27 -9.42
N LEU A 42 -1.57 -3.07 -9.62
CA LEU A 42 -1.37 -1.93 -8.71
C LEU A 42 -1.77 -2.24 -7.26
N PRO A 43 -2.93 -2.89 -6.99
CA PRO A 43 -3.31 -3.22 -5.62
C PRO A 43 -2.34 -4.19 -4.95
N VAL A 44 -1.82 -5.16 -5.70
CA VAL A 44 -0.86 -6.15 -5.20
C VAL A 44 0.49 -5.50 -4.92
N VAL A 45 0.97 -4.65 -5.83
CA VAL A 45 2.22 -3.90 -5.65
C VAL A 45 2.13 -3.00 -4.41
N LEU A 46 1.03 -2.27 -4.25
CA LEU A 46 0.82 -1.40 -3.09
C LEU A 46 0.63 -2.17 -1.78
N ALA A 47 0.04 -3.37 -1.81
CA ALA A 47 -0.02 -4.25 -0.64
C ALA A 47 1.38 -4.67 -0.18
N VAL A 48 2.25 -5.08 -1.11
CA VAL A 48 3.63 -5.47 -0.81
C VAL A 48 4.43 -4.27 -0.28
N LEU A 49 4.32 -3.11 -0.94
CA LEU A 49 4.97 -1.88 -0.48
C LEU A 49 4.46 -1.45 0.90
N GLY A 50 3.15 -1.52 1.15
CA GLY A 50 2.54 -1.24 2.44
C GLY A 50 3.07 -2.14 3.55
N ALA A 51 3.22 -3.44 3.29
CA ALA A 51 3.83 -4.39 4.23
C ALA A 51 5.29 -4.05 4.55
N ILE A 52 6.10 -3.72 3.53
CA ILE A 52 7.51 -3.32 3.70
C ILE A 52 7.60 -2.05 4.56
N VAL A 53 6.81 -1.02 4.23
CA VAL A 53 6.80 0.25 4.96
C VAL A 53 6.35 0.04 6.40
N ALA A 54 5.29 -0.75 6.64
CA ALA A 54 4.80 -1.02 7.99
C ALA A 54 5.86 -1.71 8.86
N VAL A 55 6.64 -2.65 8.31
CA VAL A 55 7.75 -3.29 9.03
C VAL A 55 8.87 -2.29 9.33
N LEU A 56 9.26 -1.45 8.37
CA LEU A 56 10.29 -0.44 8.57
C LEU A 56 9.91 0.55 9.68
N VAL A 57 8.66 1.02 9.69
CA VAL A 57 8.12 1.91 10.72
C VAL A 57 8.07 1.19 12.07
N ALA A 58 7.60 -0.06 12.11
CA ALA A 58 7.52 -0.85 13.33
C ALA A 58 8.90 -1.07 13.98
N ARG A 59 9.94 -1.30 13.16
CA ARG A 59 11.34 -1.47 13.61
C ARG A 59 11.93 -0.17 14.16
N ARG A 60 11.68 0.98 13.52
CA ARG A 60 12.15 2.29 14.00
C ARG A 60 11.60 2.64 15.39
N ARG A 61 10.39 2.20 15.72
CA ARG A 61 9.76 2.43 17.03
C ARG A 61 10.27 1.52 18.16
N THR A 62 11.18 0.59 17.88
CA THR A 62 11.73 -0.36 18.88
C THR A 62 13.12 0.01 19.37
N THR A 63 13.81 0.95 18.73
CA THR A 63 15.11 1.44 19.20
C THR A 63 14.86 2.42 20.34
N PRO A 64 15.23 2.11 21.60
CA PRO A 64 15.16 3.09 22.68
C PRO A 64 16.16 4.21 22.38
N PRO A 65 15.83 5.48 22.66
CA PRO A 65 16.84 6.54 22.63
C PRO A 65 17.90 6.19 23.69
N HIS A 66 19.15 5.98 23.26
CA HIS A 66 20.29 6.00 24.18
C HIS A 66 20.43 7.43 24.70
N ARG A 67 19.91 7.68 25.90
CA ARG A 67 20.24 8.82 26.74
C ARG A 67 20.32 8.37 28.18
#